data_AF-A0A7X8LFB9-F1
#
_entry.id   AF-A0A7X8LFB9-F1
#
_cell.length_a   1.000
_cell.length_b   1.000
_cell.length_c   1.000
_cell.angle_alpha   90.00
_cell.angle_beta   90.00
_cell.angle_gamma   90.00
#
_symmetry.space_group_name_H-M   'P 1'
#
loop_
_entity.id
_entity.type
_entity.pdbx_description
1 polymer ?
#
loop_
_entity_poly.entity_id
_entity_poly.type
_entity_poly.pdbx_seq_one_letter_code
_entity_poly.pdbx_strand_id
1 'polypeptide(L)'
;MYHEFNKRLEKAKKGDSKAVEQILNDLHPLIISSIKRYYYRLDLFDDLIQDGRIVIIECINNYDEAKGVFFLGYVKTMLRYTYLNKHRDRSNLSLNEKIGNDEEDELIDLLESKEESAIEKIIKFDENQALRQAIIELPMRQRQVIISYFYEELTISQIAKKYNIAYRTVVNVKTGALKNLKGIFAQLDNKR
;
A
#
# COMPACT_ATOMS: atom_id res chain seq x y z
N MET A 1 7.83 13.39 -48.21
CA MET A 1 7.63 13.57 -46.74
C MET A 1 7.72 12.24 -45.99
N TYR A 2 6.84 11.25 -46.22
CA TYR A 2 6.87 9.95 -45.49
C TYR A 2 8.13 9.10 -45.77
N HIS A 3 8.59 9.04 -47.02
CA HIS A 3 9.79 8.28 -47.39
C HIS A 3 11.06 8.81 -46.72
N GLU A 4 11.15 10.13 -46.56
CA GLU A 4 12.30 10.78 -45.94
C GLU A 4 12.32 10.54 -44.42
N PHE A 5 11.15 10.57 -43.78
CA PHE A 5 11.01 10.22 -42.37
C PHE A 5 11.41 8.77 -42.10
N ASN A 6 10.95 7.81 -42.91
CA ASN A 6 11.33 6.41 -42.76
C ASN A 6 12.84 6.20 -42.95
N LYS A 7 13.46 6.92 -43.88
CA LYS A 7 14.93 6.88 -44.06
C LYS A 7 15.68 7.40 -42.83
N ARG A 8 15.17 8.43 -42.16
CA ARG A 8 15.73 8.92 -40.88
C ARG A 8 15.53 7.88 -39.77
N LEU A 9 14.34 7.27 -39.69
CA LEU A 9 14.05 6.21 -38.71
C LEU A 9 15.01 5.03 -38.83
N GLU A 10 15.30 4.58 -40.05
CA GLU A 10 16.28 3.50 -40.29
C GLU A 10 17.70 3.87 -39.86
N LYS A 11 18.12 5.13 -40.02
CA LYS A 11 19.41 5.60 -39.50
C LYS A 11 19.40 5.68 -37.98
N ALA A 12 18.33 6.18 -37.40
CA ALA A 12 18.16 6.31 -35.95
C ALA A 12 18.22 4.94 -35.27
N LYS A 13 17.57 3.91 -35.85
CA LYS A 13 17.66 2.51 -35.40
C LYS A 13 19.08 1.94 -35.40
N LYS A 14 19.95 2.44 -36.28
CA LYS A 14 21.37 2.06 -36.35
C LYS A 14 22.27 2.86 -35.40
N GLY A 15 21.69 3.69 -34.52
CA GLY A 15 22.42 4.48 -33.55
C GLY A 15 22.92 5.84 -34.06
N ASP A 16 22.41 6.34 -35.20
CA ASP A 16 22.75 7.69 -35.66
C ASP A 16 22.08 8.75 -34.77
N SER A 17 22.87 9.34 -33.86
CA SER A 17 22.39 10.36 -32.92
C SER A 17 21.77 11.57 -33.59
N LYS A 18 22.24 11.98 -34.77
CA LYS A 18 21.67 13.12 -35.51
C LYS A 18 20.28 12.78 -36.04
N ALA A 19 20.09 11.55 -36.51
CA ALA A 19 18.78 11.09 -36.96
C ALA A 19 17.79 10.97 -35.79
N VAL A 20 18.24 10.49 -34.63
CA VAL A 20 17.43 10.46 -33.40
C VAL A 20 17.01 11.88 -33.01
N GLU A 21 17.96 12.82 -32.95
CA GLU A 21 17.69 14.22 -32.58
C GLU A 21 16.68 14.88 -33.53
N GLN A 22 16.81 14.65 -34.84
CA GLN A 22 15.84 15.15 -35.82
C GLN A 22 14.43 14.60 -35.58
N ILE A 23 14.29 13.30 -35.33
CA ILE A 23 12.99 12.68 -35.03
C ILE A 23 12.41 13.26 -33.74
N LEU A 24 13.22 13.47 -32.71
CA LEU A 24 12.76 14.08 -31.44
C LEU A 24 12.25 15.50 -31.65
N ASN A 25 12.95 16.30 -32.47
CA ASN A 25 12.52 17.66 -32.79
C ASN A 25 11.24 17.68 -33.62
N ASP A 26 11.13 16.82 -34.64
CA ASP A 26 9.92 16.69 -35.48
C ASP A 26 8.70 16.27 -34.66
N LEU A 27 8.89 15.43 -33.64
CA LEU A 27 7.82 14.91 -32.79
C LEU A 27 7.56 15.71 -31.51
N HIS A 28 8.34 16.76 -31.25
CA HIS A 28 8.17 17.60 -30.07
C HIS A 28 6.73 18.19 -29.93
N PRO A 29 6.05 18.64 -31.00
CA PRO A 29 4.65 19.08 -30.90
C PRO A 29 3.69 17.95 -30.50
N LEU A 30 3.98 16.70 -30.88
CA LEU A 30 3.18 15.53 -30.49
C LEU A 30 3.33 15.22 -29.00
N ILE A 31 4.54 15.41 -28.44
CA ILE A 31 4.78 15.32 -26.99
C ILE A 31 3.92 16.36 -26.27
N ILE A 32 4.05 17.65 -26.63
CA ILE A 32 3.33 18.74 -25.98
C ILE A 32 1.81 18.52 -26.01
N SER A 33 1.27 18.16 -27.18
CA SER A 33 -0.17 17.90 -27.32
C SER A 33 -0.63 16.68 -26.52
N SER A 34 0.22 15.67 -26.35
CA SER A 34 -0.09 14.50 -25.51
C SER A 34 -0.08 14.83 -24.03
N ILE A 35 0.91 15.61 -23.55
CA ILE A 35 0.97 16.11 -22.17
C ILE A 35 -0.29 16.89 -21.84
N LYS A 36 -0.60 17.92 -22.64
CA LYS A 36 -1.78 18.77 -22.46
C LYS A 36 -3.09 17.98 -22.46
N ARG A 37 -3.14 16.85 -23.18
CA ARG A 37 -4.34 16.02 -23.30
C ARG A 37 -4.53 15.02 -22.15
N TYR A 38 -3.45 14.42 -21.65
CA TYR A 38 -3.56 13.27 -20.73
C TYR A 38 -3.03 13.56 -19.31
N TYR A 39 -2.05 14.45 -19.15
CA TYR A 39 -1.43 14.75 -17.86
C TYR A 39 -0.86 16.18 -17.85
N TYR A 40 -1.73 17.18 -17.69
CA TYR A 40 -1.32 18.58 -17.70
C TYR A 40 -0.93 19.07 -16.30
N ARG A 41 0.38 19.17 -16.04
CA ARG A 41 0.99 19.70 -14.81
C ARG A 41 2.07 20.72 -15.19
N LEU A 42 1.84 21.99 -14.83
CA LEU A 42 2.75 23.08 -15.18
C LEU A 42 4.07 23.00 -14.43
N ASP A 43 4.02 22.59 -13.16
CA ASP A 43 5.16 22.38 -12.27
C ASP A 43 6.12 21.27 -12.75
N LEU A 44 5.63 20.34 -13.58
CA LEU A 44 6.39 19.20 -14.11
C LEU A 44 6.57 19.27 -15.62
N PHE A 45 6.26 20.41 -16.27
CA PHE A 45 6.08 20.42 -17.72
C PHE A 45 7.37 20.07 -18.50
N ASP A 46 8.51 20.57 -18.05
CA ASP A 46 9.81 20.28 -18.65
C ASP A 46 10.20 18.80 -18.46
N ASP A 47 9.94 18.23 -17.28
CA ASP A 47 10.17 16.81 -17.01
C ASP A 47 9.29 15.92 -17.88
N LEU A 48 8.02 16.28 -18.05
CA LEU A 48 7.09 15.55 -18.90
C LEU A 48 7.50 15.58 -20.38
N ILE A 49 8.14 16.66 -20.83
CA ILE A 49 8.75 16.73 -22.17
C ILE A 49 9.89 15.72 -22.27
N GLN A 50 10.77 15.64 -21.26
CA GLN A 50 11.88 14.68 -21.25
C GLN A 50 11.38 13.24 -21.22
N ASP A 51 10.39 12.92 -20.40
CA ASP A 51 9.72 11.62 -20.39
C ASP A 51 9.20 11.26 -21.79
N GLY A 52 8.58 12.21 -22.48
CA GLY A 52 8.11 12.03 -23.86
C GLY A 52 9.23 11.73 -24.85
N ARG A 53 10.38 12.38 -24.70
CA ARG A 53 11.56 12.12 -25.54
C ARG A 53 12.11 10.72 -25.30
N ILE A 54 12.19 10.28 -24.04
CA ILE A 54 12.61 8.91 -23.67
C ILE A 54 11.68 7.89 -24.34
N VAL A 55 10.36 8.07 -24.25
CA VAL A 55 9.38 7.20 -24.91
C VAL A 55 9.60 7.12 -26.42
N ILE A 56 9.92 8.22 -27.08
CA ILE A 56 10.19 8.21 -28.53
C ILE A 56 11.48 7.43 -28.83
N ILE A 57 12.54 7.58 -28.03
CA ILE A 57 13.78 6.81 -28.19
C ILE A 57 13.49 5.31 -28.03
N GLU A 58 12.70 4.92 -27.03
CA GLU A 58 12.25 3.54 -26.85
C GLU A 58 11.42 3.06 -28.05
N CYS A 59 10.55 3.91 -28.61
CA CYS A 59 9.80 3.59 -29.81
C CYS A 59 10.71 3.34 -31.01
N ILE A 60 11.75 4.17 -31.22
CA ILE A 60 12.73 3.98 -32.30
C ILE A 60 13.37 2.59 -32.20
N ASN A 61 13.80 2.21 -30.99
CA ASN A 61 14.49 0.95 -30.74
C ASN A 61 13.57 -0.28 -30.88
N ASN A 62 12.31 -0.16 -30.43
CA ASN A 62 11.39 -1.30 -30.34
C ASN A 62 10.40 -1.41 -31.50
N TYR A 63 10.38 -0.45 -32.43
CA TYR A 63 9.43 -0.43 -33.52
C TYR A 63 9.70 -1.54 -34.54
N ASP A 64 8.67 -2.34 -34.80
CA ASP A 64 8.68 -3.44 -35.75
C ASP A 64 7.69 -3.17 -36.89
N GLU A 65 8.22 -2.97 -38.10
CA GLU A 65 7.43 -2.67 -39.29
C GLU A 65 6.65 -3.89 -39.80
N ALA A 66 7.08 -5.12 -39.47
CA ALA A 66 6.39 -6.34 -39.88
C ALA A 66 4.98 -6.46 -39.27
N LYS A 67 4.71 -5.72 -38.19
CA LYS A 67 3.39 -5.65 -37.54
C LYS A 67 2.36 -4.80 -38.30
N GLY A 68 2.77 -4.11 -39.38
CA GLY A 68 1.85 -3.38 -40.26
C GLY A 68 1.24 -2.11 -39.66
N VAL A 69 1.81 -1.58 -38.57
CA VAL A 69 1.36 -0.33 -37.92
C VAL A 69 2.35 0.77 -38.21
N PHE A 70 1.89 1.95 -38.64
CA PHE A 70 2.78 3.09 -38.85
C PHE A 70 3.44 3.58 -37.56
N PHE A 71 4.73 3.93 -37.63
CA PHE A 71 5.53 4.42 -36.50
C PHE A 71 4.86 5.56 -35.72
N LEU A 72 4.29 6.56 -36.41
CA LEU A 72 3.61 7.68 -35.75
C LEU A 72 2.39 7.25 -34.93
N GLY A 73 1.65 6.24 -35.41
CA GLY A 73 0.52 5.66 -34.67
C GLY A 73 0.99 4.91 -33.43
N TYR A 74 2.10 4.19 -33.55
CA TYR A 74 2.74 3.51 -32.43
C TYR A 74 3.22 4.52 -31.36
N VAL A 75 3.98 5.55 -31.74
CA VAL A 75 4.44 6.62 -30.83
C VAL A 75 3.27 7.30 -30.12
N LYS A 76 2.22 7.68 -30.87
CA LYS A 76 1.02 8.32 -30.30
C LYS A 76 0.35 7.44 -29.24
N THR A 77 0.35 6.13 -29.44
CA THR A 77 -0.20 5.16 -28.50
C THR A 77 0.67 5.06 -27.25
N MET A 78 1.99 4.98 -27.42
CA MET A 78 2.94 4.91 -26.31
C MET A 78 2.90 6.18 -25.44
N LEU A 79 2.98 7.37 -26.05
CA LEU A 79 2.85 8.64 -25.33
C LEU A 79 1.53 8.73 -24.54
N ARG A 80 0.41 8.30 -25.15
CA ARG A 80 -0.88 8.25 -24.44
C ARG A 80 -0.80 7.40 -23.18
N TYR A 81 -0.27 6.18 -23.28
CA TYR A 81 -0.20 5.28 -22.12
C TYR A 81 0.76 5.80 -21.05
N THR A 82 1.92 6.32 -21.44
CA THR A 82 2.89 6.91 -20.51
C THR A 82 2.25 8.01 -19.67
N TYR A 83 1.63 9.00 -20.31
CA TYR A 83 1.04 10.11 -19.57
C TYR A 83 -0.23 9.74 -18.81
N LEU A 84 -1.05 8.82 -19.33
CA LEU A 84 -2.24 8.36 -18.59
C LEU A 84 -1.84 7.63 -17.29
N ASN A 85 -0.73 6.89 -17.30
CA ASN A 85 -0.24 6.16 -16.13
C ASN A 85 0.42 7.07 -15.07
N LYS A 86 0.86 8.28 -15.41
CA LYS A 86 1.43 9.24 -14.45
C LYS A 86 0.48 9.64 -13.32
N HIS A 87 -0.84 9.55 -13.52
CA HIS A 87 -1.82 9.72 -12.44
C HIS A 87 -1.73 8.65 -11.34
N ARG A 88 -1.06 7.53 -11.59
CA ARG A 88 -0.83 6.46 -10.61
C ARG A 88 0.46 6.64 -9.81
N ASP A 89 1.36 7.52 -10.26
CA ASP A 89 2.54 7.85 -9.49
C ASP A 89 2.08 8.58 -8.22
N ARG A 90 2.45 8.04 -7.06
CA ARG A 90 2.09 8.63 -5.79
C ARG A 90 2.63 10.05 -5.73
N SER A 91 1.75 11.03 -5.56
CA SER A 91 2.18 12.37 -5.18
C SER A 91 2.90 12.25 -3.84
N ASN A 92 4.17 12.65 -3.80
CA ASN A 92 4.87 12.83 -2.54
C ASN A 92 4.20 14.01 -1.83
N LEU A 93 3.45 13.73 -0.77
CA LEU A 93 2.93 14.74 0.13
C LEU A 93 4.02 15.09 1.14
N SER A 94 4.27 16.38 1.32
CA SER A 94 5.19 16.85 2.35
C SER A 94 4.47 16.86 3.67
N LEU A 95 5.07 16.29 4.72
CA LEU A 95 4.52 16.39 6.07
C LEU A 95 4.53 17.82 6.61
N ASN A 96 5.37 18.69 6.04
CA ASN A 96 5.45 20.10 6.39
C ASN A 96 4.58 20.98 5.47
N GLU A 97 3.70 20.36 4.67
CA GLU A 97 2.72 21.12 3.89
C GLU A 97 1.71 21.73 4.87
N LYS A 98 1.60 23.06 4.84
CA LYS A 98 0.64 23.80 5.63
C LYS A 98 -0.79 23.47 5.19
N ILE A 99 -1.69 23.29 6.15
CA ILE A 99 -3.09 22.96 5.91
C ILE A 99 -4.01 23.92 6.67
N GLY A 100 -5.20 24.16 6.11
CA GLY A 100 -6.17 25.11 6.67
C GLY A 100 -6.00 26.54 6.15
N ASN A 101 -6.98 27.40 6.44
CA ASN A 101 -7.02 28.77 5.95
C ASN A 101 -6.07 29.71 6.71
N ASP A 102 -5.71 29.34 7.93
CA ASP A 102 -4.91 30.18 8.83
C ASP A 102 -3.41 29.85 8.76
N GLU A 103 -3.00 28.88 7.91
CA GLU A 103 -1.60 28.53 7.62
C GLU A 103 -0.73 28.20 8.87
N GLU A 104 -1.35 27.90 10.01
CA GLU A 104 -0.67 27.59 11.26
C GLU A 104 -0.32 26.11 11.41
N ASP A 105 -1.21 25.21 10.97
CA ASP A 105 -1.04 23.76 11.14
C ASP A 105 -0.29 23.13 9.94
N GLU A 106 0.65 22.23 10.22
CA GLU A 106 1.28 21.37 9.22
C GLU A 106 0.60 19.99 9.16
N LEU A 107 0.71 19.28 8.04
CA LEU A 107 0.17 17.91 7.91
C LEU A 107 0.69 16.96 9.00
N ILE A 108 1.91 17.16 9.50
CA ILE A 108 2.51 16.36 10.56
C ILE A 108 1.77 16.49 11.90
N ASP A 109 1.19 17.66 12.19
CA ASP A 109 0.53 17.95 13.47
C ASP A 109 -0.80 17.21 13.61
N LEU A 110 -1.40 16.80 12.49
CA LEU A 110 -2.63 16.01 12.44
C LEU A 110 -2.39 14.50 12.59
N LEU A 111 -1.14 14.04 12.53
CA LEU A 111 -0.83 12.62 12.59
C LEU A 111 -0.85 12.12 14.04
N GLU A 112 -1.85 11.31 14.37
CA GLU A 112 -1.91 10.61 15.65
C GLU A 112 -0.75 9.63 15.80
N SER A 113 -0.05 9.69 16.94
CA SER A 113 1.00 8.72 17.25
C SER A 113 0.39 7.34 17.46
N LYS A 114 0.99 6.31 16.85
CA LYS A 114 0.62 4.91 17.13
C LYS A 114 1.17 4.38 18.45
N GLU A 115 1.93 5.19 19.18
CA GLU A 115 2.45 4.82 20.48
C GLU A 115 1.36 4.93 21.53
N GLU A 116 1.23 3.90 22.37
CA GLU A 116 0.30 3.95 23.49
C GLU A 116 0.66 5.10 24.43
N SER A 117 -0.33 5.96 24.71
CA SER A 117 -0.17 7.07 25.65
C SER A 117 0.16 6.56 27.06
N ALA A 118 0.72 7.42 27.92
CA ALA A 118 0.99 7.04 29.31
C ALA A 118 -0.29 6.59 30.05
N ILE A 119 -1.43 7.21 29.73
CA ILE A 119 -2.74 6.88 30.27
C ILE A 119 -3.18 5.49 29.78
N GLU A 120 -3.08 5.22 28.48
CA GLU A 120 -3.41 3.90 27.92
C GLU A 120 -2.55 2.78 28.52
N LYS A 121 -1.25 3.04 28.73
CA LYS A 121 -0.36 2.08 29.39
C LYS A 121 -0.82 1.74 30.81
N ILE A 122 -1.27 2.74 31.57
CA ILE A 122 -1.80 2.55 32.92
C ILE A 122 -3.11 1.76 32.89
N ILE A 123 -4.06 2.14 32.02
CA ILE A 123 -5.33 1.42 31.85
C ILE A 123 -5.08 -0.04 31.51
N LYS A 124 -4.19 -0.30 30.54
CA LYS A 124 -3.81 -1.64 30.12
C LYS A 124 -3.12 -2.43 31.23
N PHE A 125 -2.29 -1.78 32.05
CA PHE A 125 -1.68 -2.42 33.22
C PHE A 125 -2.77 -2.89 34.20
N ASP A 126 -3.72 -2.02 34.53
CA ASP A 126 -4.82 -2.33 35.44
C ASP A 126 -5.74 -3.43 34.89
N GLU A 127 -6.07 -3.39 33.60
CA GLU A 127 -6.84 -4.45 32.92
C GLU A 127 -6.11 -5.79 32.95
N ASN A 128 -4.78 -5.79 32.74
CA ASN A 128 -3.98 -7.01 32.82
C ASN A 128 -3.92 -7.57 34.25
N GLN A 129 -3.86 -6.71 35.27
CA GLN A 129 -3.93 -7.14 36.66
C GLN A 129 -5.29 -7.76 36.98
N ALA A 130 -6.39 -7.12 36.56
CA ALA A 130 -7.74 -7.65 36.70
C ALA A 130 -7.89 -9.01 36.00
N LEU A 131 -7.39 -9.15 34.77
CA LEU A 131 -7.41 -10.42 34.03
C LEU A 131 -6.62 -11.52 34.73
N ARG A 132 -5.42 -11.20 35.21
CA ARG A 132 -4.59 -12.15 35.97
C ARG A 132 -5.33 -12.65 37.20
N GLN A 133 -5.93 -11.75 37.96
CA GLN A 133 -6.68 -12.09 39.15
C GLN A 133 -7.90 -12.97 38.81
N ALA A 134 -8.66 -12.62 37.78
CA ALA A 134 -9.80 -13.41 37.31
C ALA A 134 -9.40 -14.83 36.89
N ILE A 135 -8.26 -14.99 36.20
CA ILE A 135 -7.71 -16.30 35.83
C ILE A 135 -7.30 -17.10 37.08
N ILE A 136 -6.75 -16.45 38.11
CA ILE A 136 -6.38 -17.05 39.40
C ILE A 136 -7.63 -17.47 40.20
N GLU A 137 -8.76 -16.83 40.02
CA GLU A 137 -10.01 -17.18 40.69
C GLU A 137 -10.76 -18.32 39.98
N LEU A 138 -10.44 -18.60 38.71
CA LEU A 138 -11.04 -19.73 38.00
C LEU A 138 -10.75 -21.06 38.69
N PRO A 139 -11.73 -21.99 38.72
CA PRO A 139 -11.50 -23.38 39.08
C PRO A 139 -10.29 -23.96 38.33
N MET A 140 -9.47 -24.76 39.04
CA MET A 140 -8.18 -25.25 38.52
C MET A 140 -8.28 -25.87 37.12
N ARG A 141 -9.29 -26.71 36.87
CA ARG A 141 -9.52 -27.33 35.54
C ARG A 141 -9.86 -26.32 34.44
N GLN A 142 -10.62 -25.27 34.78
CA GLN A 142 -10.95 -24.19 33.85
C GLN A 142 -9.72 -23.35 33.52
N ARG A 143 -8.93 -23.00 34.54
CA ARG A 143 -7.66 -22.28 34.38
C ARG A 143 -6.69 -23.04 33.47
N GLN A 144 -6.49 -24.34 33.72
CA GLN A 144 -5.61 -25.20 32.93
C GLN A 144 -6.01 -25.23 31.45
N VAL A 145 -7.30 -25.40 31.15
CA VAL A 145 -7.80 -25.41 29.76
C VAL A 145 -7.65 -24.04 29.10
N ILE A 146 -7.90 -22.94 29.81
CA ILE A 146 -7.74 -21.57 29.29
C ILE A 146 -6.27 -21.26 28.99
N ILE A 147 -5.35 -21.55 29.91
CA ILE A 147 -3.91 -21.34 29.70
C ILE A 147 -3.41 -22.21 28.54
N SER A 148 -3.77 -23.49 28.50
CA SER A 148 -3.37 -24.38 27.42
C SER A 148 -3.91 -23.97 26.06
N TYR A 149 -5.09 -23.35 25.99
CA TYR A 149 -5.68 -22.91 24.73
C TYR A 149 -5.14 -21.55 24.26
N PHE A 150 -5.05 -20.56 25.16
CA PHE A 150 -4.74 -19.18 24.78
C PHE A 150 -3.27 -18.80 24.94
N TYR A 151 -2.51 -19.47 25.81
CA TYR A 151 -1.09 -19.18 26.04
C TYR A 151 -0.18 -20.23 25.41
N GLU A 152 -0.52 -21.52 25.55
CA GLU A 152 0.24 -22.61 24.91
C GLU A 152 -0.24 -22.92 23.48
N GLU A 153 -1.27 -22.22 22.99
CA GLU A 153 -1.86 -22.36 21.63
C GLU A 153 -2.25 -23.79 21.23
N LEU A 154 -2.58 -24.65 22.21
CA LEU A 154 -2.97 -26.03 21.94
C LEU A 154 -4.39 -26.13 21.39
N THR A 155 -4.59 -26.99 20.40
CA THR A 155 -5.92 -27.34 19.89
C THR A 155 -6.73 -28.10 20.95
N ILE A 156 -8.06 -28.05 20.85
CA ILE A 156 -8.97 -28.78 21.76
C ILE A 156 -8.64 -30.28 21.81
N SER A 157 -8.23 -30.88 20.69
CA SER A 157 -7.79 -32.28 20.63
C SER A 157 -6.47 -32.53 21.36
N GLN A 158 -5.49 -31.64 21.23
CA GLN A 158 -4.23 -31.73 21.96
C GLN A 158 -4.43 -31.55 23.48
N ILE A 159 -5.31 -30.63 23.89
CA ILE A 159 -5.67 -30.43 25.29
C ILE A 159 -6.37 -31.67 25.87
N ALA A 160 -7.30 -32.26 25.10
CA ALA A 160 -7.99 -33.49 25.48
C ALA A 160 -7.00 -34.64 25.73
N LYS A 161 -6.01 -34.80 24.85
CA LYS A 161 -4.92 -35.78 25.00
C LYS A 161 -4.03 -35.45 26.20
N LYS A 162 -3.59 -34.19 26.35
CA LYS A 162 -2.69 -33.72 27.42
C LYS A 162 -3.24 -33.99 28.81
N TYR A 163 -4.54 -33.76 29.02
CA TYR A 163 -5.19 -33.95 30.32
C TYR A 163 -5.96 -35.28 30.44
N ASN A 164 -5.87 -36.17 29.44
CA ASN A 164 -6.60 -37.43 29.37
C ASN A 164 -8.11 -37.28 29.66
N ILE A 165 -8.76 -36.34 28.98
CA ILE A 165 -10.20 -36.05 29.10
C ILE A 165 -10.87 -36.06 27.74
N ALA A 166 -12.18 -36.34 27.71
CA ALA A 166 -12.95 -36.34 26.47
C ALA A 166 -12.94 -34.97 25.80
N TYR A 167 -12.89 -34.96 24.46
CA TYR A 167 -12.95 -33.73 23.65
C TYR A 167 -14.11 -32.80 24.07
N ARG A 168 -15.31 -33.38 24.27
CA ARG A 168 -16.50 -32.62 24.69
C ARG A 168 -16.33 -31.97 26.06
N THR A 169 -15.58 -32.59 26.96
CA THR A 169 -15.28 -32.04 28.28
C THR A 169 -14.39 -30.80 28.16
N VAL A 170 -13.37 -30.82 27.30
CA VAL A 170 -12.51 -29.65 27.05
C VAL A 170 -13.35 -28.47 26.52
N VAL A 171 -14.25 -28.73 25.58
CA VAL A 171 -15.18 -27.72 25.05
C VAL A 171 -16.01 -27.12 26.18
N ASN A 172 -16.68 -27.96 26.98
CA ASN A 172 -17.54 -27.51 28.08
C ASN A 172 -16.75 -26.72 29.14
N VAL A 173 -15.55 -27.18 29.49
CA VAL A 173 -14.68 -26.52 30.47
C VAL A 173 -14.22 -25.15 29.95
N LYS A 174 -13.82 -25.04 28.68
CA LYS A 174 -13.47 -23.75 28.05
C LYS A 174 -14.66 -22.80 28.04
N THR A 175 -15.83 -23.26 27.61
CA THR A 175 -17.05 -22.43 27.57
C THR A 175 -17.45 -21.96 28.97
N GLY A 176 -17.40 -22.86 29.97
CA GLY A 176 -17.67 -22.53 31.37
C GLY A 176 -16.66 -21.53 31.94
N ALA A 177 -15.37 -21.68 31.59
CA ALA A 177 -14.33 -20.74 32.00
C ALA A 177 -14.56 -19.33 31.43
N LEU A 178 -14.92 -19.21 30.14
CA LEU A 178 -15.24 -17.92 29.53
C LEU A 178 -16.47 -17.26 30.16
N LYS A 179 -17.50 -18.04 30.51
CA LYS A 179 -18.68 -17.54 31.23
C LYS A 179 -18.31 -17.02 32.63
N ASN A 180 -17.46 -17.76 33.35
CA ASN A 180 -17.00 -17.36 34.68
C ASN A 180 -16.12 -16.10 34.63
N LEU A 181 -15.19 -16.02 33.67
CA LEU A 181 -14.38 -14.82 33.44
C LEU A 181 -15.29 -13.62 33.17
N LYS A 182 -16.27 -13.75 32.28
CA LYS A 182 -17.24 -12.67 32.00
C LYS A 182 -18.00 -12.22 33.24
N GLY A 183 -18.37 -13.16 34.12
CA GLY A 183 -19.03 -12.85 35.40
C GLY A 183 -18.12 -12.08 36.37
N ILE A 184 -16.85 -12.48 36.48
CA ILE A 184 -15.86 -11.80 37.33
C ILE A 184 -15.60 -10.38 36.83
N PHE A 185 -15.42 -10.19 35.52
CA PHE A 185 -15.23 -8.85 34.93
C PHE A 185 -16.43 -7.93 35.14
N ALA A 186 -17.67 -8.44 34.98
CA ALA A 186 -18.87 -7.65 35.25
C ALA A 186 -19.01 -7.22 36.72
N GLN A 187 -18.39 -7.93 37.66
CA GLN A 187 -18.35 -7.54 39.09
C GLN A 187 -17.24 -6.54 39.40
N LEU A 188 -16.14 -6.57 38.65
CA LEU A 188 -15.03 -5.61 38.77
C LEU A 188 -15.41 -4.24 38.20
N ASP A 189 -16.17 -4.20 37.10
CA ASP A 189 -16.69 -2.95 36.51
C ASP A 189 -17.72 -2.25 37.41
N ASN A 190 -18.51 -3.00 38.18
CA ASN A 190 -19.49 -2.44 39.13
C ASN A 190 -18.87 -1.90 40.43
N LYS A 191 -17.57 -2.10 40.65
CA LYS A 191 -16.82 -1.62 41.83
C LYS A 191 -15.97 -0.38 41.54
N ARG A 192 -15.85 0.01 40.27
CA ARG A 192 -15.21 1.25 39.81
C ARG A 192 -16.25 2.36 39.73
#